data_AF-A0A9Q0IW69-F1
#
_entry.id   AF-A0A9Q0IW69-F1
#
_cell.length_a   1.000
_cell.length_b   1.000
_cell.length_c   1.000
_cell.angle_alpha   90.00
_cell.angle_beta   90.00
_cell.angle_gamma   90.00
#
_symmetry.space_group_name_H-M   'P 1'
#
loop_
_entity.id
_entity.type
_entity.pdbx_description
1 polymer ?
#
loop_
_entity_poly.entity_id
_entity_poly.type
_entity_poly.pdbx_seq_one_letter_code
_entity_poly.pdbx_strand_id
1 'polypeptide(L)'
;MRSLYPQLLGVLCVFTCLQLHQLTEGCTCAPSHPQDAYCNSEMVIRAKVVGKKLVKDGPFGTMRYTVKQMKMYKGFEKIQHVQYIYTVASESLCGVKFDINKYQYLITGRVFEGKFYTGLCNFIERWEQLSLSQKKGFNHRYQLGCGCRVSGPGCGPSLVHKQEEKEKEEKEEAVVPQQRDEGALRVGGGRRRRGRGRGLKKAKQNVLIRYTELL
;
A
#
# COMPACT_ATOMS: atom_id res chain seq x y z
N MET A 1 -14.43 27.87 -67.85
CA MET A 1 -13.26 27.32 -67.10
C MET A 1 -13.70 27.09 -65.67
N ARG A 2 -13.43 25.92 -65.06
CA ARG A 2 -13.84 25.63 -63.67
C ARG A 2 -12.84 26.26 -62.69
N SER A 3 -13.31 26.89 -61.61
CA SER A 3 -12.43 27.50 -60.61
C SER A 3 -11.65 26.43 -59.85
N LEU A 4 -10.32 26.49 -59.95
CA LEU A 4 -9.39 25.58 -59.26
C LEU A 4 -9.15 26.00 -57.79
N TYR A 5 -9.52 27.23 -57.43
CA TYR A 5 -9.31 27.83 -56.11
C TYR A 5 -9.88 27.02 -54.92
N PRO A 6 -11.14 26.53 -54.94
CA PRO A 6 -11.67 25.72 -53.83
C PRO A 6 -10.99 24.35 -53.71
N GLN A 7 -10.49 23.78 -54.81
CA GLN A 7 -9.72 22.53 -54.73
C GLN A 7 -8.33 22.76 -54.14
N LEU A 8 -7.67 23.87 -54.49
CA LEU A 8 -6.37 24.24 -53.93
C LEU A 8 -6.45 24.50 -52.42
N LEU A 9 -7.49 25.20 -51.95
CA LEU A 9 -7.75 25.40 -50.52
C LEU A 9 -7.99 24.08 -49.79
N GLY A 10 -8.77 23.17 -50.39
CA GLY A 10 -9.03 21.84 -49.83
C GLY A 10 -7.75 21.02 -49.66
N VAL A 11 -6.90 20.97 -50.69
CA VAL A 11 -5.61 20.26 -50.64
C VAL A 11 -4.67 20.88 -49.59
N LEU A 12 -4.59 22.21 -49.51
CA LEU A 12 -3.77 22.92 -48.53
C LEU A 12 -4.21 22.58 -47.09
N CYS A 13 -5.52 22.61 -46.83
CA CYS A 13 -6.10 22.31 -45.52
C CYS A 13 -5.84 20.84 -45.10
N VAL A 14 -5.99 19.89 -46.04
CA VAL A 14 -5.63 18.48 -45.81
C VAL A 14 -4.13 18.33 -45.50
N PHE A 15 -3.26 19.01 -46.24
CA PHE A 15 -1.81 18.98 -45.98
C PHE A 15 -1.45 19.51 -44.58
N THR A 16 -2.07 20.60 -44.13
CA THR A 16 -1.86 21.11 -42.76
C THR A 16 -2.35 20.14 -41.69
N CYS A 17 -3.48 19.46 -41.91
CA CYS A 17 -4.01 18.48 -40.96
C CYS A 17 -3.13 17.21 -40.84
N LEU A 18 -2.51 16.75 -41.93
CA LEU A 18 -1.57 15.61 -41.86
C LEU A 18 -0.29 15.93 -41.07
N GLN A 19 0.19 17.18 -41.10
CA GLN A 19 1.39 17.59 -40.37
C GLN A 19 1.17 17.75 -38.86
N LEU A 20 -0.08 17.90 -38.40
CA LEU A 20 -0.43 18.09 -36.98
C LEU A 20 -0.39 16.81 -36.12
N HIS A 21 -0.26 15.62 -36.73
CA HIS A 21 -0.35 14.34 -36.02
C HIS A 21 0.83 14.03 -35.07
N GLN A 22 1.92 14.81 -35.11
CA GLN A 22 3.18 14.52 -34.41
C GLN A 22 3.36 15.27 -33.07
N LEU A 23 2.33 15.96 -32.56
CA LEU A 23 2.46 16.89 -31.43
C LEU A 23 1.46 16.65 -30.27
N THR A 24 0.91 15.44 -30.15
CA THR A 24 0.06 15.05 -29.00
C THR A 24 0.74 13.99 -28.12
N GLU A 25 1.86 14.37 -27.50
CA GLU A 25 2.45 13.63 -26.37
C GLU A 25 1.48 13.70 -25.17
N GLY A 26 0.75 12.61 -24.94
CA GLY A 26 -0.21 12.49 -23.85
C GLY A 26 0.01 11.22 -23.03
N CYS A 27 -0.15 11.32 -21.72
CA CYS A 27 0.00 10.18 -20.81
C CYS A 27 -0.94 9.01 -21.20
N THR A 28 -0.34 7.89 -21.61
CA THR A 28 -1.05 6.64 -21.89
C THR A 28 -0.44 5.54 -21.02
N CYS A 29 -1.28 4.80 -20.31
CA CYS A 29 -0.88 3.76 -19.37
C CYS A 29 -1.48 2.40 -19.77
N ALA A 30 -0.69 1.34 -19.73
CA ALA A 30 -1.22 -0.01 -19.84
C ALA A 30 -2.00 -0.41 -18.57
N PRO A 31 -3.18 -1.04 -18.67
CA PRO A 31 -3.91 -1.51 -17.50
C PRO A 31 -3.11 -2.62 -16.81
N SER A 32 -2.88 -2.48 -15.50
CA SER A 32 -2.15 -3.46 -14.68
C SER A 32 -3.10 -4.17 -13.71
N HIS A 33 -2.87 -5.46 -13.46
CA HIS A 33 -3.62 -6.20 -12.45
C HIS A 33 -3.24 -5.68 -11.04
N PRO A 34 -4.16 -5.61 -10.06
CA PRO A 34 -3.86 -5.07 -8.73
C PRO A 34 -2.69 -5.76 -8.00
N GLN A 35 -2.45 -7.04 -8.28
CA GLN A 35 -1.28 -7.78 -7.78
C GLN A 35 0.01 -7.30 -8.43
N ASP A 36 0.06 -7.15 -9.76
CA ASP A 36 1.24 -6.63 -10.46
C ASP A 36 1.54 -5.20 -10.00
N ALA A 37 0.51 -4.38 -9.77
CA ALA A 37 0.66 -3.04 -9.21
C ALA A 37 1.23 -3.04 -7.78
N TYR A 38 0.81 -3.98 -6.92
CA TYR A 38 1.40 -4.17 -5.59
C TYR A 38 2.88 -4.61 -5.67
N CYS A 39 3.20 -5.52 -6.57
CA CYS A 39 4.54 -6.10 -6.70
C CYS A 39 5.54 -5.12 -7.32
N ASN A 40 5.15 -4.42 -8.39
CA ASN A 40 6.00 -3.45 -9.11
C ASN A 40 6.12 -2.08 -8.40
N SER A 41 5.28 -1.81 -7.39
CA SER A 41 5.37 -0.61 -6.56
C SER A 41 6.30 -0.82 -5.38
N GLU A 42 6.96 0.24 -4.94
CA GLU A 42 7.85 0.21 -3.77
C GLU A 42 7.08 0.53 -2.49
N MET A 43 6.05 1.36 -2.59
CA MET A 43 5.17 1.71 -1.49
C MET A 43 3.72 1.48 -1.87
N VAL A 44 2.95 0.99 -0.89
CA VAL A 44 1.51 0.81 -0.99
C VAL A 44 0.88 1.27 0.32
N ILE A 45 0.06 2.31 0.27
CA ILE A 45 -0.58 2.90 1.45
C ILE A 45 -2.09 3.13 1.22
N ARG A 46 -2.87 3.06 2.30
CA ARG A 46 -4.18 3.69 2.38
C ARG A 46 -4.05 5.03 3.08
N ALA A 47 -4.49 6.10 2.45
CA ALA A 47 -4.40 7.46 3.00
C ALA A 47 -5.62 8.31 2.62
N LYS A 48 -5.89 9.34 3.43
CA LYS A 48 -6.86 10.40 3.12
C LYS A 48 -6.10 11.67 2.77
N VAL A 49 -6.45 12.31 1.65
CA VAL A 49 -5.82 13.56 1.20
C VAL A 49 -6.43 14.74 1.95
N VAL A 50 -5.59 15.56 2.59
CA VAL A 50 -5.99 16.67 3.48
C VAL A 50 -5.74 18.03 2.84
N GLY A 51 -4.76 18.14 1.95
CA GLY A 51 -4.47 19.38 1.23
C GLY A 51 -3.58 19.16 0.01
N LYS A 52 -3.44 20.20 -0.83
CA LYS A 52 -2.54 20.23 -1.99
C LYS A 52 -1.75 21.55 -2.02
N LYS A 53 -0.50 21.49 -2.47
CA LYS A 53 0.35 22.65 -2.73
C LYS A 53 1.16 22.42 -3.99
N LEU A 54 1.11 23.35 -4.93
CA LEU A 54 2.03 23.36 -6.06
C LEU A 54 3.43 23.77 -5.56
N VAL A 55 4.43 22.96 -5.87
CA VAL A 55 5.84 23.23 -5.59
C VAL A 55 6.54 23.45 -6.94
N LYS A 56 7.34 24.52 -7.03
CA LYS A 56 8.11 24.86 -8.23
C LYS A 56 9.39 24.03 -8.32
N ASP A 57 9.26 22.72 -8.21
CA ASP A 57 10.32 21.75 -8.44
C ASP A 57 10.38 21.45 -9.95
N GLY A 58 11.27 22.16 -10.67
CA GLY A 58 11.52 21.97 -12.10
C GLY A 58 10.52 22.65 -13.05
N PRO A 59 10.75 22.54 -14.39
CA PRO A 59 10.00 23.28 -15.41
C PRO A 59 8.53 22.84 -15.54
N PHE A 60 8.20 21.59 -15.19
CA PHE A 60 6.85 21.03 -15.34
C PHE A 60 5.97 21.16 -14.09
N GLY A 61 6.54 21.59 -12.95
CA GLY A 61 5.86 21.76 -11.68
C GLY A 61 5.45 20.44 -11.00
N THR A 62 5.71 20.36 -9.69
CA THR A 62 5.36 19.17 -8.89
C THR A 62 4.20 19.51 -7.95
N MET A 63 3.11 18.74 -8.01
CA MET A 63 2.01 18.84 -7.06
C MET A 63 2.32 18.00 -5.84
N ARG A 64 2.36 18.63 -4.67
CA ARG A 64 2.55 17.97 -3.37
C ARG A 64 1.23 17.90 -2.62
N TYR A 65 0.79 16.70 -2.31
CA TYR A 65 -0.40 16.42 -1.52
C TYR A 65 -0.02 16.11 -0.07
N THR A 66 -0.63 16.81 0.89
CA THR A 66 -0.55 16.48 2.31
C THR A 66 -1.57 15.39 2.60
N VAL A 67 -1.13 14.28 3.20
CA VAL A 67 -1.99 13.11 3.43
C VAL A 67 -1.94 12.65 4.89
N LYS A 68 -3.10 12.18 5.39
CA LYS A 68 -3.17 11.40 6.62
C LYS A 68 -3.08 9.93 6.25
N GLN A 69 -1.90 9.34 6.42
CA GLN A 69 -1.71 7.90 6.29
C GLN A 69 -2.59 7.16 7.29
N MET A 70 -3.33 6.14 6.82
CA MET A 70 -4.23 5.33 7.64
C MET A 70 -3.77 3.89 7.80
N LYS A 71 -3.05 3.35 6.80
CA LYS A 71 -2.39 2.04 6.84
C LYS A 71 -1.28 1.98 5.79
N MET A 72 -0.18 1.30 6.10
CA MET A 72 0.80 0.86 5.11
C MET A 72 0.63 -0.64 4.84
N TYR A 73 0.90 -1.04 3.60
CA TYR A 73 0.88 -2.44 3.15
C TYR A 73 2.23 -2.87 2.54
N LYS A 74 3.10 -1.94 2.15
CA LYS A 74 4.44 -2.16 1.60
C LYS A 74 5.29 -0.89 1.76
N GLY A 75 6.59 -1.04 1.97
CA GLY A 75 7.55 0.08 2.00
C GLY A 75 7.92 0.60 3.40
N PHE A 76 7.70 -0.20 4.45
CA PHE A 76 8.03 0.15 5.85
C PHE A 76 9.52 0.41 6.03
N GLU A 77 10.34 -0.30 5.25
CA GLU A 77 11.79 -0.21 5.18
C GLU A 77 12.29 1.06 4.47
N LYS A 78 11.45 1.72 3.66
CA LYS A 78 11.80 2.93 2.90
C LYS A 78 11.36 4.22 3.59
N ILE A 79 10.11 4.26 4.05
CA ILE A 79 9.54 5.42 4.75
C ILE A 79 8.62 4.91 5.86
N GLN A 80 8.96 5.20 7.12
CA GLN A 80 8.15 4.77 8.26
C GLN A 80 6.76 5.43 8.30
N HIS A 81 6.68 6.72 7.96
CA HIS A 81 5.44 7.48 7.95
C HIS A 81 5.34 8.45 6.76
N VAL A 82 4.28 8.33 5.96
CA VAL A 82 4.04 9.14 4.75
C VAL A 82 3.17 10.34 5.09
N GLN A 83 3.78 11.52 5.12
CA GLN A 83 3.08 12.81 5.29
C GLN A 83 2.73 13.48 3.95
N TYR A 84 3.55 13.24 2.93
CA TYR A 84 3.46 13.89 1.62
C TYR A 84 3.51 12.88 0.47
N ILE A 85 2.71 13.14 -0.56
CA ILE A 85 2.74 12.43 -1.84
C ILE A 85 3.04 13.44 -2.94
N TYR A 86 3.95 13.09 -3.84
CA TYR A 86 4.39 13.92 -4.95
C TYR A 86 3.87 13.34 -6.28
N THR A 87 3.41 14.21 -7.17
CA THR A 87 3.00 13.83 -8.54
C THR A 87 3.19 15.03 -9.47
N VAL A 88 3.18 14.80 -10.79
CA VAL A 88 3.34 15.90 -11.77
C VAL A 88 2.10 16.82 -11.71
N ALA A 89 2.26 18.12 -11.94
CA ALA A 89 1.15 19.06 -11.84
C ALA A 89 0.09 18.94 -12.95
N SER A 90 0.45 18.38 -14.12
CA SER A 90 -0.42 18.21 -15.29
C SER A 90 -0.80 16.76 -15.52
N GLU A 91 -2.09 16.47 -15.77
CA GLU A 91 -2.59 15.14 -16.14
C GLU A 91 -2.02 14.64 -17.46
N SER A 92 -1.79 15.54 -18.43
CA SER A 92 -1.13 15.21 -19.71
C SER A 92 0.26 14.60 -19.51
N LEU A 93 0.93 14.94 -18.39
CA LEU A 93 2.24 14.43 -17.98
C LEU A 93 2.13 13.37 -16.86
N CYS A 94 1.03 12.59 -16.86
CA CYS A 94 0.74 11.54 -15.88
C CYS A 94 0.56 12.04 -14.43
N GLY A 95 0.27 13.32 -14.23
CA GLY A 95 -0.14 13.88 -12.94
C GLY A 95 -1.51 13.36 -12.47
N VAL A 96 -1.70 13.25 -11.15
CA VAL A 96 -2.94 12.74 -10.54
C VAL A 96 -3.64 13.81 -9.73
N LYS A 97 -4.92 14.06 -10.01
CA LYS A 97 -5.78 14.93 -9.20
C LYS A 97 -6.56 14.13 -8.15
N PHE A 98 -6.19 14.29 -6.88
CA PHE A 98 -6.95 13.73 -5.75
C PHE A 98 -8.06 14.67 -5.27
N ASP A 99 -9.21 14.12 -4.87
CA ASP A 99 -10.22 14.85 -4.09
C ASP A 99 -9.72 15.08 -2.65
N ILE A 100 -9.71 16.34 -2.24
CA ILE A 100 -9.33 16.73 -0.88
C ILE A 100 -10.49 16.46 0.08
N ASN A 101 -10.19 15.84 1.22
CA ASN A 101 -11.10 15.56 2.34
C ASN A 101 -12.35 14.72 2.05
N LYS A 102 -12.61 14.30 0.80
CA LYS A 102 -13.72 13.39 0.46
C LYS A 102 -13.37 11.93 0.80
N TYR A 103 -12.52 11.30 -0.01
CA TYR A 103 -12.35 9.85 -0.03
C TYR A 103 -11.08 9.37 0.69
N GLN A 104 -11.07 8.09 1.07
CA GLN A 104 -9.85 7.34 1.36
C GLN A 104 -9.39 6.68 0.07
N TYR A 105 -8.11 6.81 -0.26
CA TYR A 105 -7.51 6.18 -1.44
C TYR A 105 -6.55 5.08 -1.02
N LEU A 106 -6.54 3.98 -1.79
CA LEU A 106 -5.36 3.12 -1.88
C LEU A 106 -4.46 3.72 -2.95
N ILE A 107 -3.20 3.96 -2.60
CA ILE A 107 -2.22 4.62 -3.47
C ILE A 107 -0.97 3.75 -3.52
N THR A 108 -0.57 3.40 -4.73
CA THR A 108 0.70 2.74 -5.02
C THR A 108 1.68 3.72 -5.69
N GLY A 109 2.98 3.41 -5.65
CA GLY A 109 4.00 4.25 -6.27
C GLY A 109 5.43 3.86 -5.91
N ARG A 110 6.37 4.78 -6.16
CA ARG A 110 7.81 4.57 -5.97
C ARG A 110 8.40 5.59 -5.00
N VAL A 111 9.53 5.26 -4.39
CA VAL A 111 10.29 6.19 -3.54
C VAL A 111 11.49 6.67 -4.31
N PHE A 112 11.67 7.99 -4.37
CA PHE A 112 12.86 8.60 -4.94
C PHE A 112 13.34 9.69 -3.97
N GLU A 113 14.62 9.66 -3.58
CA GLU A 113 15.20 10.58 -2.57
C GLU A 113 14.39 10.68 -1.26
N GLY A 114 13.83 9.56 -0.78
CA GLY A 114 13.00 9.53 0.43
C GLY A 114 11.62 10.20 0.28
N LYS A 115 11.23 10.63 -0.92
CA LYS A 115 9.91 11.19 -1.25
C LYS A 115 9.07 10.12 -1.93
N PHE A 116 7.79 10.01 -1.56
CA PHE A 116 6.85 9.08 -2.19
C PHE A 116 6.21 9.72 -3.43
N TYR A 117 6.50 9.17 -4.60
CA TYR A 117 5.98 9.62 -5.89
C TYR A 117 4.90 8.67 -6.41
N THR A 118 3.82 9.25 -6.93
CA THR A 118 2.75 8.55 -7.63
C THR A 118 2.36 9.30 -8.92
N GLY A 119 1.61 8.64 -9.79
CA GLY A 119 1.28 9.11 -11.13
C GLY A 119 0.21 8.22 -11.76
N LEU A 120 -0.38 8.68 -12.86
CA LEU A 120 -1.61 8.12 -13.44
C LEU A 120 -1.53 6.64 -13.84
N CYS A 121 -0.33 6.12 -14.11
CA CYS A 121 -0.10 4.70 -14.41
C CYS A 121 0.05 3.79 -13.16
N ASN A 122 0.03 4.36 -11.95
CA ASN A 122 0.03 3.57 -10.72
C ASN A 122 -1.40 3.17 -10.34
N PHE A 123 -1.56 2.12 -9.54
CA PHE A 123 -2.86 1.74 -9.02
C PHE A 123 -3.29 2.72 -7.92
N ILE A 124 -4.29 3.54 -8.24
CA ILE A 124 -4.85 4.59 -7.39
C ILE A 124 -6.37 4.46 -7.44
N GLU A 125 -6.97 4.02 -6.34
CA GLU A 125 -8.40 3.73 -6.31
C GLU A 125 -9.06 4.14 -5.00
N ARG A 126 -10.36 4.44 -5.04
CA ARG A 126 -11.13 4.75 -3.82
C ARG A 126 -11.30 3.48 -3.00
N TRP A 127 -10.93 3.53 -1.72
CA TRP A 127 -10.97 2.38 -0.82
C TRP A 127 -12.34 1.73 -0.73
N GLU A 128 -13.41 2.52 -0.85
CA GLU A 128 -14.79 2.02 -0.86
C GLU A 128 -15.11 1.17 -2.10
N GLN A 129 -14.63 1.56 -3.29
CA GLN A 129 -14.86 0.85 -4.55
C GLN A 129 -14.11 -0.48 -4.67
N LEU A 130 -13.02 -0.67 -3.94
CA LEU A 130 -12.25 -1.93 -3.99
C LEU A 130 -13.10 -3.11 -3.51
N SER A 131 -13.07 -4.21 -4.27
CA SER A 131 -13.77 -5.45 -3.89
C SER A 131 -13.22 -6.04 -2.60
N LEU A 132 -14.00 -6.88 -1.90
CA LEU A 132 -13.54 -7.58 -0.69
C LEU A 132 -12.32 -8.45 -0.98
N SER A 133 -12.24 -9.04 -2.19
CA SER A 133 -11.09 -9.83 -2.65
C SER A 133 -9.84 -8.96 -2.86
N GLN A 134 -9.97 -7.77 -3.47
CA GLN A 134 -8.86 -6.81 -3.61
C GLN A 134 -8.39 -6.31 -2.24
N LYS A 135 -9.32 -5.92 -1.35
CA LYS A 135 -9.02 -5.48 0.02
C LYS A 135 -8.26 -6.55 0.83
N LYS A 136 -8.60 -7.83 0.66
CA LYS A 136 -7.84 -8.97 1.22
C LYS A 136 -6.49 -9.14 0.53
N GLY A 137 -6.46 -9.06 -0.80
CA GLY A 137 -5.24 -9.16 -1.63
C GLY A 137 -4.14 -8.20 -1.18
N PHE A 138 -4.45 -6.90 -1.13
CA PHE A 138 -3.53 -5.85 -0.68
C PHE A 138 -3.08 -6.00 0.79
N ASN A 139 -3.80 -6.78 1.60
CA ASN A 139 -3.52 -6.93 3.04
C ASN A 139 -2.60 -8.12 3.38
N HIS A 140 -2.42 -9.08 2.47
CA HIS A 140 -1.52 -10.25 2.66
C HIS A 140 -1.20 -10.93 1.32
N ARG A 141 -2.23 -11.36 0.56
CA ARG A 141 -2.05 -12.31 -0.56
C ARG A 141 -1.16 -11.82 -1.70
N TYR A 142 -1.22 -10.53 -2.03
CA TYR A 142 -0.42 -10.00 -3.14
C TYR A 142 1.07 -9.99 -2.85
N GLN A 143 1.49 -9.92 -1.58
CA GLN A 143 2.90 -10.03 -1.18
C GLN A 143 3.45 -11.42 -1.47
N LEU A 144 2.70 -12.46 -1.09
CA LEU A 144 3.03 -13.86 -1.37
C LEU A 144 3.05 -14.12 -2.89
N GLY A 145 2.03 -13.61 -3.58
CA GLY A 145 1.85 -13.74 -5.03
C GLY A 145 2.88 -13.01 -5.91
N CYS A 146 3.81 -12.21 -5.38
CA CYS A 146 4.80 -11.51 -6.21
C CYS A 146 5.82 -12.43 -6.90
N GLY A 147 5.97 -13.68 -6.44
CA GLY A 147 6.75 -14.70 -7.15
C GLY A 147 6.05 -15.24 -8.42
N CYS A 148 4.80 -14.85 -8.67
CA CYS A 148 3.99 -15.33 -9.79
C CYS A 148 3.59 -14.17 -10.71
N ARG A 149 3.80 -14.32 -12.02
CA ARG A 149 3.37 -13.34 -13.02
C ARG A 149 1.90 -13.59 -13.37
N VAL A 150 1.03 -12.60 -13.21
CA VAL A 150 -0.43 -12.77 -13.38
C VAL A 150 -0.80 -13.20 -14.81
N SER A 151 -0.05 -12.76 -15.82
CA SER A 151 -0.27 -13.18 -17.22
C SER A 151 0.41 -14.51 -17.60
N GLY A 152 1.03 -15.22 -16.66
CA GLY A 152 1.75 -16.47 -16.90
C GLY A 152 0.91 -17.72 -16.58
N PRO A 153 1.01 -18.80 -17.38
CA PRO A 153 0.39 -20.08 -17.03
C PRO A 153 1.06 -20.64 -15.76
N GLY A 154 0.32 -20.69 -14.65
CA GLY A 154 0.81 -21.21 -13.37
C GLY A 154 0.45 -20.39 -12.12
N CYS A 155 -0.10 -19.18 -12.26
CA CYS A 155 -0.52 -18.34 -11.14
C CYS A 155 -1.87 -18.81 -10.52
N GLY A 156 -1.93 -20.07 -10.06
CA GLY A 156 -3.09 -20.67 -9.42
C GLY A 156 -3.13 -20.49 -7.88
N PRO A 157 -4.28 -20.75 -7.22
CA PRO A 157 -4.43 -20.58 -5.76
C PRO A 157 -3.45 -21.40 -4.91
N SER A 158 -2.94 -22.50 -5.44
CA SER A 158 -2.09 -23.48 -4.74
C SER A 158 -0.73 -22.94 -4.29
N LEU A 159 -0.20 -21.89 -4.93
CA LEU A 159 1.05 -21.26 -4.50
C LEU A 159 0.85 -20.32 -3.31
N VAL A 160 -0.28 -19.60 -3.26
CA VAL A 160 -0.61 -18.71 -2.15
C VAL A 160 -0.82 -19.52 -0.86
N HIS A 161 -1.53 -20.65 -0.91
CA HIS A 161 -1.73 -21.49 0.27
C HIS A 161 -0.43 -22.08 0.82
N LYS A 162 0.47 -22.58 -0.03
CA LYS A 162 1.79 -23.08 0.39
C LYS A 162 2.66 -22.01 1.08
N GLN A 163 2.43 -20.73 0.80
CA GLN A 163 3.14 -19.62 1.45
C GLN A 163 2.43 -19.12 2.71
N GLU A 164 1.08 -19.13 2.75
CA GLU A 164 0.28 -18.85 3.96
C GLU A 164 0.53 -19.89 5.08
N GLU A 165 0.89 -21.13 4.72
CA GLU A 165 1.33 -22.17 5.68
C GLU A 165 2.73 -21.88 6.22
N LYS A 166 3.67 -21.53 5.34
CA LYS A 166 5.06 -21.23 5.74
C LYS A 166 5.19 -19.99 6.64
N GLU A 167 4.37 -18.96 6.40
CA GLU A 167 4.31 -17.76 7.26
C GLU A 167 3.67 -18.04 8.64
N LYS A 168 2.89 -19.14 8.78
CA LYS A 168 2.43 -19.60 10.10
C LYS A 168 3.54 -20.33 10.85
N GLU A 169 4.25 -21.26 10.20
CA GLU A 169 5.41 -21.95 10.79
C GLU A 169 6.45 -20.94 11.29
N GLU A 170 6.85 -19.97 10.47
CA GLU A 170 7.86 -18.96 10.84
C GLU A 170 7.43 -18.06 12.01
N LYS A 171 6.12 -17.78 12.15
CA LYS A 171 5.57 -17.03 13.29
C LYS A 171 5.36 -17.87 14.55
N GLU A 172 5.21 -19.17 14.42
CA GLU A 172 5.11 -20.10 15.55
C GLU A 172 6.50 -20.42 16.11
N GLU A 173 7.51 -20.56 15.23
CA GLU A 173 8.92 -20.75 15.58
C GLU A 173 9.53 -19.49 16.25
N ALA A 174 9.16 -18.29 15.79
CA ALA A 174 9.57 -17.01 16.39
C ALA A 174 9.00 -16.74 17.80
N VAL A 175 8.09 -17.58 18.32
CA VAL A 175 7.44 -17.40 19.63
C VAL A 175 8.05 -18.30 20.72
N VAL A 176 9.01 -19.18 20.39
CA VAL A 176 9.69 -20.03 21.39
C VAL A 176 10.55 -19.18 22.34
N PRO A 177 10.24 -19.08 23.65
CA PRO A 177 11.06 -18.34 24.58
C PRO A 177 12.33 -19.12 24.92
N GLN A 178 13.51 -18.48 24.85
CA GLN A 178 14.73 -19.08 25.38
C GLN A 178 14.56 -19.38 26.87
N GLN A 179 14.57 -20.66 27.25
CA GLN A 179 14.65 -21.06 28.64
C GLN A 179 16.02 -20.65 29.19
N ARG A 180 16.04 -19.81 30.23
CA ARG A 180 17.27 -19.42 30.94
C ARG A 180 17.43 -20.32 32.17
N ASP A 181 18.43 -21.20 32.12
CA ASP A 181 18.95 -21.89 33.30
C ASP A 181 19.60 -20.88 34.26
N GLU A 182 19.18 -20.85 35.52
CA GLU A 182 20.01 -20.41 36.65
C GLU A 182 19.76 -21.30 37.86
N GLY A 183 20.85 -21.73 38.52
CA GLY A 183 20.82 -22.79 39.53
C GLY A 183 20.96 -22.32 40.99
N ALA A 184 20.67 -23.27 41.88
CA ALA A 184 21.20 -23.43 43.24
C ALA A 184 21.13 -22.27 44.26
N LEU A 185 20.34 -22.48 45.34
CA LEU A 185 20.75 -22.11 46.69
C LEU A 185 20.24 -23.15 47.72
N ARG A 186 21.10 -23.55 48.67
CA ARG A 186 20.79 -24.52 49.75
C ARG A 186 20.87 -23.88 51.15
N VAL A 187 19.75 -23.81 51.88
CA VAL A 187 19.61 -23.75 53.37
C VAL A 187 18.19 -24.28 53.73
N GLY A 188 17.90 -24.99 54.83
CA GLY A 188 18.79 -25.64 55.81
C GLY A 188 18.13 -25.99 57.18
N GLY A 189 17.23 -26.99 57.24
CA GLY A 189 16.75 -27.61 58.49
C GLY A 189 15.30 -27.31 58.94
N GLY A 190 14.66 -28.26 59.66
CA GLY A 190 13.36 -28.07 60.34
C GLY A 190 12.47 -29.32 60.45
N ARG A 191 11.94 -29.64 61.64
CA ARG A 191 11.13 -30.86 61.94
C ARG A 191 9.63 -30.56 62.20
N ARG A 192 8.78 -31.54 61.83
CA ARG A 192 7.44 -31.90 62.42
C ARG A 192 6.34 -30.81 62.54
N ARG A 193 5.17 -31.04 61.90
CA ARG A 193 3.91 -31.52 62.56
C ARG A 193 2.73 -31.65 61.57
N ARG A 194 1.77 -32.53 61.90
CA ARG A 194 0.46 -32.66 61.22
C ARG A 194 -0.43 -31.44 61.52
N GLY A 195 -1.16 -30.94 60.53
CA GLY A 195 -2.21 -29.92 60.70
C GLY A 195 -3.31 -30.08 59.64
N ARG A 196 -4.56 -30.30 60.07
CA ARG A 196 -5.72 -30.59 59.21
C ARG A 196 -6.52 -29.31 58.98
N GLY A 197 -6.34 -28.65 57.83
CA GLY A 197 -6.98 -27.37 57.49
C GLY A 197 -8.04 -27.50 56.39
N ARG A 198 -9.23 -26.91 56.59
CA ARG A 198 -10.38 -27.01 55.67
C ARG A 198 -10.19 -26.11 54.44
N GLY A 199 -10.60 -26.60 53.27
CA GLY A 199 -10.60 -25.79 52.05
C GLY A 199 -11.72 -24.75 52.04
N LEU A 200 -11.36 -23.46 51.99
CA LEU A 200 -12.25 -22.39 51.54
C LEU A 200 -11.85 -22.00 50.11
N LYS A 201 -12.63 -22.43 49.11
CA LYS A 201 -12.53 -21.88 47.75
C LYS A 201 -13.20 -20.50 47.74
N LYS A 202 -12.44 -19.42 47.93
CA LYS A 202 -12.92 -18.07 47.64
C LYS A 202 -13.13 -17.90 46.13
N ALA A 203 -14.17 -17.16 45.76
CA ALA A 203 -14.56 -16.93 44.37
C ALA A 203 -13.43 -16.24 43.58
N LYS A 204 -13.20 -16.69 42.33
CA LYS A 204 -12.53 -15.87 41.32
C LYS A 204 -13.58 -15.01 40.64
N GLN A 205 -13.56 -13.73 40.98
CA GLN A 205 -14.37 -12.71 40.34
C GLN A 205 -13.83 -12.43 38.94
N ASN A 206 -14.68 -12.50 37.91
CA ASN A 206 -14.33 -11.99 36.59
C ASN A 206 -14.21 -10.47 36.69
N VAL A 207 -12.98 -9.95 36.61
CA VAL A 207 -12.75 -8.51 36.49
C VAL A 207 -12.42 -8.19 35.04
N LEU A 208 -13.43 -7.70 34.34
CA LEU A 208 -13.30 -7.10 33.01
C LEU A 208 -12.61 -5.74 33.17
N ILE A 209 -11.31 -5.64 32.88
CA ILE A 209 -10.60 -4.35 32.89
C ILE A 209 -10.48 -3.83 31.46
N ARG A 210 -11.27 -2.81 31.15
CA ARG A 210 -10.95 -1.86 30.06
C ARG A 210 -9.83 -0.94 30.55
N TYR A 211 -8.82 -0.71 29.72
CA TYR A 211 -8.05 0.53 29.77
C TYR A 211 -7.90 1.09 28.36
N THR A 212 -8.59 2.20 28.13
CA THR A 212 -8.37 3.16 27.05
C THR A 212 -7.64 4.36 27.65
N GLU A 213 -6.70 4.91 26.87
CA GLU A 213 -6.01 6.21 27.05
C GLU A 213 -5.06 6.38 28.25
N LEU A 214 -3.80 6.72 27.95
CA LEU A 214 -3.29 8.10 28.11
C LEU A 214 -1.80 8.21 27.71
N LEU A 215 -1.54 8.81 26.54
CA LEU A 215 -0.59 9.93 26.29
C LEU A 215 -0.61 10.31 24.80
#